data_AF-A0A942V1U5-F1
#
_entry.id   AF-A0A942V1U5-F1
#
_cell.length_a   1.000
_cell.length_b   1.000
_cell.length_c   1.000
_cell.angle_alpha   90.00
_cell.angle_beta   90.00
_cell.angle_gamma   90.00
#
_symmetry.space_group_name_H-M   'P 1'
#
loop_
_entity.id
_entity.type
_entity.pdbx_description
1 polymer ?
#
loop_
_entity_poly.entity_id
_entity_poly.type
_entity_poly.pdbx_seq_one_letter_code
_entity_poly.pdbx_strand_id
1 'polypeptide(L)' 'MEKYVCLVCGYVYDPAEHDNVSFDDLPADWLCPVCGVGKDQFTRTAGSV' A
#
# COMPACT_ATOMS: atom_id res chain seq x y z
N MET A 1 10.25 -3.87 6.45
CA MET A 1 9.00 -3.08 6.37
C MET A 1 7.98 -3.87 5.58
N GLU A 2 6.71 -3.70 5.90
CA GLU A 2 5.65 -4.49 5.31
C GLU A 2 5.15 -3.82 4.04
N LYS A 3 5.09 -4.59 2.95
CA LYS A 3 4.53 -4.14 1.69
C LYS A 3 3.02 -4.31 1.72
N TYR A 4 2.33 -3.43 1.01
CA TYR A 4 0.88 -3.48 0.90
C TYR A 4 0.49 -3.59 -0.57
N VAL A 5 -0.44 -4.47 -0.89
CA VAL A 5 -0.95 -4.62 -2.26
C VAL A 5 -2.40 -4.17 -2.34
N CYS A 6 -2.69 -3.33 -3.34
CA CYS A 6 -4.04 -2.93 -3.71
C CYS A 6 -4.78 -4.13 -4.28
N LEU A 7 -5.88 -4.53 -3.63
CA LEU A 7 -6.72 -5.66 -4.05
C LEU A 7 -7.49 -5.38 -5.35
N VAL A 8 -7.62 -4.11 -5.75
CA VAL A 8 -8.41 -3.70 -6.92
C VAL A 8 -7.57 -3.71 -8.20
N CYS A 9 -6.35 -3.16 -8.15
CA CYS A 9 -5.51 -2.99 -9.34
C CYS A 9 -4.15 -3.69 -9.25
N GLY A 10 -3.80 -4.29 -8.10
CA GLY A 10 -2.52 -4.98 -7.90
C GLY A 10 -1.31 -4.06 -7.65
N TYR A 11 -1.52 -2.75 -7.46
CA TYR A 11 -0.43 -1.83 -7.10
C TYR A 11 0.21 -2.24 -5.77
N VAL A 12 1.54 -2.32 -5.72
CA VAL A 12 2.30 -2.64 -4.51
C VAL A 12 2.94 -1.36 -3.97
N TYR A 13 2.58 -1.01 -2.74
CA TYR A 13 3.28 0.00 -1.95
C TYR A 13 4.48 -0.65 -1.27
N ASP A 14 5.69 -0.24 -1.65
CA ASP A 14 6.95 -0.62 -1.00
C ASP A 14 7.50 0.56 -0.19
N PRO A 15 7.47 0.51 1.15
CA PRO A 15 8.04 1.54 2.00
C PRO A 15 9.51 1.88 1.66
N ALA A 16 10.30 0.93 1.16
CA ALA A 16 11.70 1.18 0.78
C ALA A 16 11.84 2.12 -0.43
N GLU A 17 10.82 2.18 -1.30
CA GLU A 17 10.75 3.11 -2.44
C GLU A 17 10.19 4.49 -2.04
N HIS A 18 9.73 4.62 -0.79
CA HIS A 18 9.08 5.81 -0.25
C HIS A 18 9.80 6.33 0.99
N ASP A 19 11.13 6.45 0.94
CA ASP A 19 11.96 6.98 2.04
C ASP A 19 11.78 6.25 3.40
N ASN A 20 11.39 4.97 3.37
CA ASN A 20 11.02 4.20 4.56
C ASN A 20 9.81 4.79 5.33
N VAL A 21 8.88 5.44 4.62
CA VAL A 21 7.56 5.77 5.14
C VAL A 21 6.71 4.51 5.15
N SER A 22 6.13 4.15 6.29
CA SER A 22 5.26 2.97 6.37
C SER A 22 3.88 3.28 5.76
N PHE A 23 3.20 2.25 5.25
CA PHE A 23 1.85 2.42 4.73
C PHE A 23 0.88 2.93 5.82
N ASP A 24 1.10 2.51 7.07
CA ASP A 24 0.32 2.94 8.22
C ASP A 24 0.49 4.44 8.52
N ASP A 25 1.67 5.01 8.25
CA ASP A 25 1.95 6.46 8.38
C ASP A 25 1.34 7.31 7.27
N LEU A 26 0.84 6.70 6.19
CA LEU A 26 0.19 7.46 5.11
C LEU A 26 -1.08 8.16 5.63
N PRO A 27 -1.37 9.38 5.14
CA PRO A 27 -2.60 10.11 5.46
C PRO A 27 -3.87 9.28 5.24
N ALA A 28 -4.93 9.57 5.99
CA ALA A 28 -6.20 8.85 5.89
C ALA A 28 -6.91 9.05 4.54
N ASP A 29 -6.64 10.17 3.87
CA ASP A 29 -7.11 10.54 2.54
C ASP A 29 -6.18 10.06 1.42
N TRP A 30 -5.12 9.32 1.75
CA TRP A 30 -4.26 8.73 0.73
C TRP A 30 -5.05 7.73 -0.12
N LEU A 31 -4.90 7.86 -1.44
CA LEU A 31 -5.55 7.01 -2.42
C LEU A 31 -4.50 6.27 -3.25
N CYS A 32 -4.86 5.07 -3.71
CA CYS A 32 -4.04 4.32 -4.64
C CYS A 32 -3.72 5.19 -5.87
N PRO A 33 -2.43 5.40 -6.21
CA PRO A 33 -2.04 6.27 -7.31
C PRO A 33 -2.44 5.71 -8.69
N VAL A 34 -2.83 4.43 -8.76
CA VAL A 34 -3.22 3.75 -10.00
C VAL A 34 -4.74 3.77 -10.22
N CYS A 35 -5.55 3.53 -9.18
CA CYS A 35 -7.00 3.36 -9.32
C CYS A 35 -7.86 4.26 -8.41
N GLY A 36 -7.26 5.05 -7.51
CA GLY A 36 -7.97 6.04 -6.70
C GLY A 36 -8.77 5.49 -5.52
N VAL A 37 -8.66 4.20 -5.21
CA VAL A 37 -9.31 3.61 -4.02
C VAL A 37 -8.52 3.93 -2.74
N GLY A 38 -9.19 3.93 -1.60
CA GLY A 38 -8.58 4.22 -0.30
C GLY A 38 -7.72 3.09 0.26
N LYS A 39 -7.10 3.35 1.42
CA LYS A 39 -6.26 2.41 2.16
C LYS A 39 -7.00 1.14 2.60
N ASP A 40 -8.34 1.19 2.67
CA ASP A 40 -9.20 0.04 3.00
C ASP A 40 -9.18 -1.07 1.95
N GLN A 41 -8.75 -0.75 0.72
CA GLN A 41 -8.60 -1.72 -0.37
C GLN A 41 -7.19 -2.31 -0.47
N PHE A 42 -6.35 -2.13 0.55
CA PHE A 42 -4.99 -2.69 0.60
C PHE A 42 -4.90 -3.82 1.62
N THR A 43 -4.09 -4.82 1.31
CA THR A 43 -3.74 -5.90 2.23
C THR A 43 -2.23 -6.00 2.41
N ARG A 44 -1.79 -6.44 3.59
CA ARG A 44 -0.37 -6.72 3.86
C ARG A 44 0.06 -7.92 3.03
N THR A 45 1.05 -7.70 2.19
CA THR A 45 1.73 -8.79 1.48
C THR A 45 2.75 -9.40 2.44
N ALA A 46 2.27 -10.13 3.45
CA ALA A 46 3.12 -11.08 4.16
C ALA A 46 3.45 -12.17 3.14
N GLY A 47 4.71 -12.23 2.68
CA GLY A 47 5.19 -13.16 1.65
C GLY A 47 4.81 -14.60 1.94
N SER A 48 3.59 -14.97 1.58
CA SER A 48 2.97 -16.26 1.79
C SER A 48 2.85 -16.90 0.42
N VAL A 49 3.99 -17.31 -0.13
CA VAL A 49 4.35 -18.63 -0.66
C VAL A 49 5.72 -18.58 -1.32
#